data_AF-A0A258HF21-F1
#
_entry.id   AF-A0A258HF21-F1
#
_cell.length_a   1.000
_cell.length_b   1.000
_cell.length_c   1.000
_cell.angle_alpha   90.00
_cell.angle_beta   90.00
_cell.angle_gamma   90.00
#
_symmetry.space_group_name_H-M   'P 1'
#
loop_
_entity.id
_entity.type
_entity.pdbx_description
1 polymer ?
#
loop_
_entity_poly.entity_id
_entity_poly.type
_entity_poly.pdbx_seq_one_letter_code
_entity_poly.pdbx_strand_id
1 'polypeptide(L)'
;MATTFTPTPTTGRAPVSAARARAVAGYRNLALWTLQGWAAMFFFAAGYAKLTEPLDNLVALMNWPALVSENLVRGVGIVEIVLALGMLAPLMSWKIGRWPLLISAAGLTALEVVMLSVHAAGLDIGLALTNAALLAITIPVLLGRR
;
A
#
# COMPACT_ATOMS: atom_id res chain seq x y z
N MET A 1 -43.66 38.27 -38.19
CA MET A 1 -43.61 37.08 -37.31
C MET A 1 -42.18 36.93 -36.84
N ALA A 2 -41.89 37.20 -35.56
CA ALA A 2 -40.56 37.00 -34.97
C ALA A 2 -40.66 35.85 -33.97
N THR A 3 -40.02 34.72 -34.28
CA THR A 3 -39.95 33.55 -33.41
C THR A 3 -38.89 33.80 -32.34
N THR A 4 -39.32 34.05 -31.11
CA THR A 4 -38.45 34.12 -29.94
C THR A 4 -37.94 32.71 -29.61
N PHE A 5 -36.65 32.48 -29.81
CA PHE A 5 -35.99 31.25 -29.39
C PHE A 5 -35.77 31.28 -27.87
N THR A 6 -36.49 30.44 -27.12
CA THR A 6 -36.26 30.26 -25.69
C THR A 6 -35.26 29.11 -25.51
N PRO A 7 -34.02 29.36 -25.04
CA PRO A 7 -33.08 28.28 -24.82
C PRO A 7 -33.59 27.35 -23.72
N THR A 8 -33.54 26.04 -23.97
CA THR A 8 -33.86 25.01 -22.98
C THR A 8 -32.84 25.07 -21.83
N PRO A 9 -33.27 25.08 -20.55
CA PRO A 9 -32.35 25.04 -19.43
C PRO A 9 -31.58 23.71 -19.48
N THR A 10 -30.28 23.77 -19.69
CA THR A 10 -29.43 22.60 -19.46
C THR A 10 -29.50 22.27 -17.98
N THR A 11 -29.93 21.05 -17.65
CA THR A 11 -29.98 20.53 -16.29
C THR A 11 -28.55 20.39 -15.75
N GLY A 12 -27.98 21.52 -15.30
CA GLY A 12 -26.68 21.59 -14.67
C GLY A 12 -26.73 20.95 -13.29
N ARG A 13 -25.92 19.92 -13.07
CA ARG A 13 -25.72 19.32 -11.74
C ARG A 13 -25.33 20.42 -10.76
N ALA A 14 -26.12 20.61 -9.70
CA ALA A 14 -25.82 21.60 -8.68
C ALA A 14 -24.37 21.42 -8.15
N PRO A 15 -23.58 22.50 -8.04
CA PRO A 15 -22.20 22.40 -7.59
C PRO A 15 -22.13 21.79 -6.18
N VAL A 16 -21.18 20.89 -5.97
CA VAL A 16 -20.94 20.28 -4.66
C VAL A 16 -20.62 21.40 -3.67
N SER A 17 -21.36 21.47 -2.56
CA SER A 17 -21.12 22.50 -1.55
C SER A 17 -19.69 22.39 -1.01
N ALA A 18 -19.05 23.53 -0.71
CA ALA A 18 -17.69 23.56 -0.18
C ALA A 18 -17.54 22.72 1.10
N ALA A 19 -18.60 22.61 1.90
CA ALA A 19 -18.64 21.76 3.10
C ALA A 19 -18.50 20.26 2.75
N ARG A 20 -19.24 19.78 1.74
CA ARG A 20 -19.16 18.38 1.31
C ARG A 20 -17.79 18.05 0.71
N ALA A 21 -17.20 18.96 -0.06
CA ALA A 21 -15.86 18.77 -0.62
C ALA A 21 -14.79 18.61 0.47
N ARG A 22 -14.84 19.44 1.54
CA ARG A 22 -13.94 19.32 2.69
C ARG A 22 -14.13 18.01 3.45
N ALA A 23 -15.37 17.58 3.67
CA ALA A 23 -15.66 16.31 4.35
C ALA A 23 -15.09 15.11 3.57
N VAL A 24 -15.31 15.06 2.25
CA VAL A 24 -14.76 14.00 1.38
C VAL A 24 -13.23 13.98 1.43
N ALA A 25 -12.58 15.14 1.38
CA ALA A 25 -11.12 15.23 1.51
C ALA A 25 -10.63 14.73 2.88
N GLY A 26 -11.36 15.04 3.96
CA GLY A 26 -11.07 14.55 5.31
C GLY A 26 -11.15 13.04 5.41
N TYR A 27 -12.25 12.43 4.96
CA TYR A 27 -12.41 10.96 4.97
C TYR A 27 -11.37 10.24 4.11
N ARG A 28 -11.06 10.78 2.92
CA ARG A 28 -9.99 10.23 2.07
C ARG A 28 -8.65 10.26 2.79
N ASN A 29 -8.30 11.37 3.44
CA ASN A 29 -7.03 11.48 4.15
C ASN A 29 -6.95 10.50 5.34
N LEU A 30 -8.03 10.37 6.11
CA LEU A 30 -8.13 9.41 7.19
C LEU A 30 -7.95 7.97 6.69
N ALA A 31 -8.67 7.59 5.63
CA ALA A 31 -8.55 6.26 5.03
C ALA A 31 -7.12 5.97 4.56
N LEU A 32 -6.48 6.92 3.88
CA LEU A 32 -5.08 6.75 3.42
C LEU A 32 -4.11 6.61 4.59
N TRP A 33 -4.31 7.32 5.70
CA TRP A 33 -3.47 7.16 6.89
C TRP A 33 -3.67 5.80 7.55
N THR A 34 -4.92 5.33 7.62
CA THR A 34 -5.24 4.00 8.14
C THR A 34 -4.57 2.92 7.29
N LEU A 35 -4.74 2.93 5.97
CA LEU A 35 -4.12 1.94 5.07
C LEU A 35 -2.58 1.99 5.14
N GLN A 36 -2.01 3.20 5.12
CA GLN A 36 -0.56 3.41 5.22
C GLN A 36 0.01 2.90 6.54
N GLY A 37 -0.69 3.13 7.66
CA GLY A 37 -0.30 2.61 8.98
C GLY A 37 -0.37 1.08 9.05
N TRP A 38 -1.43 0.47 8.50
CA TRP A 38 -1.55 -0.98 8.44
C TRP A 38 -0.46 -1.61 7.59
N ALA A 39 -0.21 -1.11 6.38
CA ALA A 39 0.87 -1.59 5.53
C ALA A 39 2.23 -1.48 6.24
N ALA A 40 2.53 -0.34 6.86
CA ALA A 40 3.77 -0.17 7.62
C ALA A 40 3.88 -1.18 8.77
N MET A 41 2.81 -1.40 9.54
CA MET A 41 2.80 -2.37 10.64
C MET A 41 3.09 -3.79 10.15
N PHE A 42 2.38 -4.25 9.10
CA PHE A 42 2.55 -5.60 8.56
C PHE A 42 3.96 -5.84 8.01
N PHE A 43 4.51 -4.90 7.25
CA PHE A 43 5.85 -5.06 6.69
C PHE A 43 6.96 -4.89 7.71
N PHE A 44 6.77 -4.05 8.73
CA PHE A 44 7.70 -4.00 9.84
C PHE A 44 7.73 -5.34 10.59
N ALA A 45 6.57 -5.92 10.89
CA ALA A 45 6.47 -7.22 11.56
C ALA A 45 7.03 -8.36 10.71
N ALA A 46 6.70 -8.39 9.41
CA ALA A 46 7.21 -9.40 8.48
C ALA A 46 8.73 -9.31 8.32
N GLY A 47 9.27 -8.11 8.20
CA GLY A 47 10.70 -7.88 8.11
C GLY A 47 11.41 -8.25 9.41
N TYR A 48 10.84 -7.88 10.57
CA TYR A 48 11.35 -8.26 11.88
C TYR A 48 11.41 -9.79 12.04
N ALA A 49 10.32 -10.50 11.72
CA ALA A 49 10.29 -11.96 11.77
C ALA A 49 11.38 -12.58 10.89
N LYS A 50 11.60 -12.05 9.67
CA LYS A 50 12.70 -12.50 8.80
C LYS A 50 14.09 -12.23 9.36
N LEU A 51 14.26 -11.30 10.30
CA LEU A 51 15.55 -11.05 10.95
C LEU A 51 15.77 -11.88 12.21
N THR A 52 14.71 -12.24 12.93
CA THR A 52 14.82 -12.81 14.28
C THR A 52 14.47 -14.28 14.37
N GLU A 53 13.58 -14.78 13.50
CA GLU A 53 13.16 -16.18 13.56
C GLU A 53 14.24 -17.13 13.02
N PRO A 54 14.34 -18.35 13.56
CA PRO A 54 15.16 -19.41 12.98
C PRO A 54 14.77 -19.69 11.53
N LEU A 55 15.75 -19.98 10.66
CA LEU A 55 15.49 -20.20 9.23
C LEU A 55 14.53 -21.38 9.00
N ASP A 56 14.66 -22.46 9.76
CA ASP A 56 13.76 -23.62 9.67
C ASP A 56 12.31 -23.26 9.99
N ASN A 57 12.08 -22.33 10.94
CA ASN A 57 10.75 -21.82 11.22
C ASN A 57 10.21 -21.04 10.02
N LEU A 58 11.02 -20.17 9.42
CA LEU A 58 10.63 -19.44 8.20
C LEU A 58 10.35 -20.40 7.04
N VAL A 59 11.13 -21.47 6.85
CA VAL A 59 10.84 -22.50 5.84
C VAL A 59 9.48 -23.14 6.10
N ALA A 60 9.19 -23.54 7.35
CA ALA A 60 7.92 -24.15 7.70
C ALA A 60 6.71 -23.22 7.50
N LEU A 61 6.89 -21.91 7.73
CA LEU A 61 5.80 -20.94 7.58
C LEU A 61 5.53 -20.52 6.13
N MET A 62 6.55 -20.42 5.28
CA MET A 62 6.43 -19.75 3.98
C MET A 62 7.11 -20.44 2.80
N ASN A 63 7.73 -21.61 3.00
CA ASN A 63 8.33 -22.51 2.01
C ASN A 63 9.49 -21.95 1.15
N TRP A 64 9.33 -20.78 0.53
CA TRP A 64 10.32 -20.14 -0.33
C TRP A 64 11.72 -19.92 0.30
N PRO A 65 11.89 -19.73 1.63
CA PRO A 65 13.22 -19.60 2.22
C PRO A 65 14.10 -20.82 1.98
N ALA A 66 13.52 -22.01 1.73
CA ALA A 66 14.27 -23.22 1.40
C ALA A 66 14.94 -23.18 0.02
N LEU A 67 14.53 -22.24 -0.84
CA LEU A 67 14.98 -22.14 -2.23
C LEU A 67 16.11 -21.14 -2.43
N VAL A 68 16.52 -20.43 -1.37
CA VAL A 68 17.46 -19.32 -1.43
C VAL A 68 18.45 -19.35 -0.27
N SER A 69 19.47 -18.49 -0.32
CA SER A 69 20.39 -18.34 0.80
C SER A 69 19.75 -17.61 1.98
N GLU A 70 20.17 -17.95 3.20
CA GLU A 70 19.74 -17.24 4.41
C GLU A 70 19.98 -15.74 4.32
N ASN A 71 21.16 -15.34 3.82
CA ASN A 71 21.50 -13.93 3.64
C ASN A 71 20.50 -13.17 2.76
N LEU A 72 19.93 -13.82 1.73
CA LEU A 72 18.89 -13.20 0.92
C LEU A 72 17.60 -13.01 1.73
N VAL A 73 17.19 -14.02 2.51
CA VAL A 73 16.00 -13.93 3.39
C VAL A 73 16.17 -12.80 4.41
N ARG A 74 17.33 -12.72 5.07
CA ARG A 74 17.64 -11.62 6.00
C ARG A 74 17.67 -10.27 5.30
N GLY A 75 18.28 -10.21 4.11
CA GLY A 75 18.32 -8.99 3.29
C GLY A 75 16.94 -8.47 2.92
N VAL A 76 16.02 -9.36 2.52
CA VAL A 76 14.61 -9.01 2.29
C VAL A 76 13.97 -8.44 3.56
N GLY A 77 14.23 -9.04 4.72
CA GLY A 77 13.72 -8.53 5.99
C GLY A 77 14.18 -7.10 6.32
N ILE A 78 15.46 -6.78 6.06
CA ILE A 78 15.98 -5.41 6.22
C ILE A 78 15.24 -4.45 5.27
N VAL A 79 15.09 -4.84 4.01
CA VAL A 79 14.39 -4.03 3.00
C VAL A 79 12.94 -3.76 3.42
N GLU A 80 12.21 -4.78 3.88
CA GLU A 80 10.83 -4.63 4.36
C GLU A 80 10.72 -3.63 5.52
N ILE A 81 11.64 -3.68 6.49
CA ILE A 81 11.66 -2.71 7.60
C ILE A 81 11.94 -1.30 7.11
N VAL A 82 12.94 -1.12 6.24
CA VAL A 82 13.28 0.21 5.69
C VAL A 82 12.10 0.80 4.92
N LEU A 83 11.44 -0.01 4.09
CA LEU A 83 10.27 0.43 3.33
C LEU A 83 9.09 0.76 4.27
N ALA A 84 8.84 -0.07 5.29
CA ALA A 84 7.82 0.19 6.30
C ALA A 84 8.06 1.51 7.06
N LEU A 85 9.31 1.81 7.43
CA LEU A 85 9.66 3.08 8.05
C LEU A 85 9.48 4.26 7.07
N GLY A 86 9.85 4.08 5.80
CA GLY A 86 9.63 5.09 4.77
C GLY A 86 8.14 5.37 4.50
N MET A 87 7.25 4.38 4.67
CA MET A 87 5.80 4.60 4.68
C MET A 87 5.38 5.58 5.79
N LEU A 88 6.09 5.65 6.91
CA LEU A 88 5.77 6.54 8.02
C LEU A 88 6.51 7.88 7.98
N ALA A 89 7.45 8.07 7.04
CA ALA A 89 8.25 9.30 6.93
C ALA A 89 7.46 10.62 6.93
N PRO A 90 6.25 10.74 6.35
CA PRO A 90 5.50 11.99 6.40
C PRO A 90 5.04 12.41 7.80
N LEU A 91 5.07 11.52 8.80
CA LEU A 91 4.80 11.88 10.20
C LEU A 91 5.84 12.83 10.77
N MET A 92 7.09 12.80 10.27
CA MET A 92 8.13 13.75 10.67
C MET A 92 7.99 15.08 9.94
N SER A 93 7.77 15.03 8.62
CA SER A 93 7.56 16.20 7.79
C SER A 93 7.01 15.80 6.43
N TRP A 94 5.90 16.41 6.01
CA TRP A 94 5.34 16.14 4.68
C TRP A 94 6.26 16.57 3.54
N LYS A 95 6.97 17.70 3.70
CA LYS A 95 7.82 18.30 2.65
C LYS A 95 8.94 17.34 2.22
N ILE A 96 9.51 16.61 3.17
CA ILE A 96 10.63 15.70 2.93
C ILE A 96 10.15 14.24 2.86
N GLY A 97 9.20 13.86 3.72
CA GLY A 97 8.70 12.50 3.86
C GLY A 97 7.83 12.00 2.70
N ARG A 98 7.35 12.87 1.81
CA ARG A 98 6.57 12.46 0.63
C ARG A 98 7.37 11.55 -0.32
N TRP A 99 8.63 11.86 -0.59
CA TRP A 99 9.44 11.04 -1.51
C TRP A 99 9.76 9.66 -0.94
N PRO A 100 10.25 9.53 0.32
CA PRO A 100 10.39 8.24 0.98
C PRO A 100 9.09 7.44 0.99
N LEU A 101 7.94 8.06 1.30
CA LEU A 101 6.64 7.39 1.25
C LEU A 101 6.36 6.77 -0.12
N LEU A 102 6.53 7.54 -1.20
CA LEU A 102 6.20 7.06 -2.54
C LEU A 102 7.16 5.95 -3.01
N ILE A 103 8.45 6.07 -2.68
CA ILE A 103 9.44 5.03 -2.95
C ILE A 103 9.09 3.76 -2.16
N SER A 104 8.77 3.91 -0.88
CA SER A 104 8.36 2.81 -0.03
C SER A 104 7.11 2.11 -0.52
N ALA A 105 6.05 2.86 -0.85
CA ALA A 105 4.81 2.28 -1.33
C ALA A 105 5.00 1.54 -2.67
N ALA A 106 5.85 2.08 -3.56
CA ALA A 106 6.21 1.40 -4.81
C ALA A 106 7.05 0.13 -4.56
N GLY A 107 8.03 0.19 -3.65
CA GLY A 107 8.87 -0.94 -3.28
C GLY A 107 8.08 -2.07 -2.62
N LEU A 108 7.17 -1.73 -1.69
CA LEU A 108 6.25 -2.70 -1.08
C LEU A 108 5.32 -3.32 -2.13
N THR A 109 4.73 -2.52 -3.02
CA THR A 109 3.91 -3.03 -4.12
C THR A 109 4.69 -4.04 -4.98
N ALA A 110 5.96 -3.74 -5.30
CA ALA A 110 6.80 -4.65 -6.07
C ALA A 110 7.09 -5.96 -5.32
N LEU A 111 7.45 -5.88 -4.03
CA LEU A 111 7.69 -7.06 -3.20
C LEU A 111 6.44 -7.92 -3.05
N GLU A 112 5.28 -7.32 -2.79
CA GLU A 112 4.00 -8.03 -2.68
C GLU A 112 3.64 -8.74 -3.98
N VAL A 113 3.86 -8.12 -5.15
CA VAL A 113 3.62 -8.78 -6.46
C VAL A 113 4.53 -9.99 -6.65
N VAL A 114 5.81 -9.87 -6.29
CA VAL A 114 6.77 -10.98 -6.38
C VAL A 114 6.36 -12.09 -5.41
N MET A 115 6.06 -11.77 -4.15
CA MET A 115 5.66 -12.75 -3.14
C MET A 115 4.31 -13.40 -3.44
N LEU A 116 3.34 -12.65 -3.96
CA LEU A 116 2.09 -13.19 -4.48
C LEU A 116 2.37 -14.25 -5.56
N SER A 117 3.26 -13.94 -6.50
CA SER A 117 3.62 -14.85 -7.59
C SER A 117 4.34 -16.11 -7.07
N VAL A 118 5.27 -15.94 -6.13
CA VAL A 118 6.00 -17.05 -5.49
C VAL A 118 5.04 -17.98 -4.75
N HIS A 119 4.15 -17.43 -3.90
CA HIS A 119 3.19 -18.23 -3.14
C HIS A 119 2.11 -18.86 -4.02
N ALA A 120 1.66 -18.17 -5.06
CA ALA A 120 0.72 -18.75 -6.02
C ALA A 120 1.36 -19.92 -6.79
N ALA A 121 2.61 -19.78 -7.23
CA ALA A 121 3.35 -20.84 -7.92
C ALA A 121 3.66 -22.03 -6.98
N GLY A 122 3.91 -21.77 -5.70
CA GLY A 122 4.09 -22.77 -4.66
C GLY A 122 2.79 -23.39 -4.12
N LEU A 123 1.63 -22.95 -4.60
CA LEU A 123 0.29 -23.35 -4.12
C LEU A 123 0.04 -23.02 -2.63
N ASP A 124 0.76 -22.05 -2.07
CA ASP A 124 0.55 -21.50 -0.74
C ASP A 124 -0.62 -20.50 -0.75
N ILE A 125 -1.84 -21.00 -0.97
CA ILE A 125 -3.02 -20.16 -1.25
C ILE A 125 -3.26 -19.11 -0.15
N GLY A 126 -3.05 -19.46 1.13
CA GLY A 126 -3.22 -18.53 2.24
C GLY A 126 -2.26 -17.33 2.17
N LEU A 127 -0.99 -17.56 1.82
CA LEU A 127 0.01 -16.51 1.70
C LEU A 127 -0.12 -15.72 0.41
N ALA A 128 -0.57 -16.37 -0.68
CA ALA A 128 -0.94 -15.68 -1.91
C ALA A 128 -2.10 -14.71 -1.64
N LEU A 129 -3.18 -15.15 -0.99
CA LEU A 129 -4.30 -14.28 -0.63
C LEU A 129 -3.89 -13.17 0.33
N THR A 130 -2.97 -13.44 1.27
CA THR A 130 -2.42 -12.41 2.16
C THR A 130 -1.72 -11.32 1.37
N ASN A 131 -0.86 -11.66 0.40
CA ASN A 131 -0.20 -10.66 -0.45
C ASN A 131 -1.20 -9.91 -1.35
N ALA A 132 -2.23 -10.58 -1.86
CA ALA A 132 -3.29 -9.90 -2.62
C ALA A 132 -4.07 -8.89 -1.76
N ALA A 133 -4.34 -9.22 -0.48
CA ALA A 133 -4.97 -8.31 0.46
C ALA A 133 -4.06 -7.12 0.82
N LEU A 134 -2.76 -7.36 1.02
CA LEU A 134 -1.78 -6.31 1.26
C LEU A 134 -1.64 -5.37 0.06
N LEU A 135 -1.63 -5.90 -1.18
CA LEU A 135 -1.68 -5.07 -2.40
C LEU A 135 -2.91 -4.17 -2.45
N ALA A 136 -4.07 -4.69 -2.06
CA ALA A 136 -5.31 -3.92 -1.99
C ALA A 136 -5.25 -2.77 -0.96
N ILE A 137 -4.33 -2.85 0.02
CA ILE A 137 -4.04 -1.79 0.99
C ILE A 137 -2.97 -0.82 0.45
N THR A 138 -1.86 -1.35 -0.08
CA THR A 138 -0.68 -0.59 -0.47
C THR A 138 -0.91 0.24 -1.74
N ILE A 139 -1.62 -0.30 -2.74
CA ILE A 139 -1.88 0.39 -4.02
C ILE A 139 -2.68 1.70 -3.82
N PRO A 140 -3.80 1.72 -3.07
CA PRO A 140 -4.50 2.97 -2.77
C PRO A 140 -3.63 4.02 -2.08
N VAL A 141 -2.69 3.62 -1.22
CA VAL A 141 -1.73 4.56 -0.60
C VAL A 141 -0.83 5.16 -1.68
N LEU A 142 -0.22 4.32 -2.53
CA LEU A 142 0.67 4.77 -3.61
C LEU A 142 -0.04 5.70 -4.60
N LEU A 143 -1.31 5.44 -4.93
CA LEU A 143 -2.08 6.26 -5.86
C LEU A 143 -2.65 7.51 -5.19
N GLY A 144 -3.10 7.38 -3.94
CA GLY A 144 -3.79 8.43 -3.21
C GLY A 144 -2.88 9.49 -2.58
N ARG A 145 -1.58 9.24 -2.48
CA ARG A 145 -0.56 10.12 -1.89
C ARG A 145 0.36 10.82 -2.91
N ARG A 146 0.14 10.58 -4.20
CA ARG A 146 0.76 11.32 -5.31
C ARG A 146 0.27 12.76 -5.31
#